data_AF-A0A2W2DJJ6-F1
#
_entry.id   AF-A0A2W2DJJ6-F1
#
_cell.length_a   1.000
_cell.length_b   1.000
_cell.length_c   1.000
_cell.angle_alpha   90.00
_cell.angle_beta   90.00
_cell.angle_gamma   90.00
#
_symmetry.space_group_name_H-M   'P 1'
#
loop_
_entity.id
_entity.type
_entity.pdbx_description
1 polymer ?
#
loop_
_entity_poly.entity_id
_entity_poly.type
_entity_poly.pdbx_seq_one_letter_code
_entity_poly.pdbx_strand_id
1 'polypeptide(L)'
;MGESGRALPVAVSATAAGVPAPRAGEVDPATELELARRWADEADRHGQQAELLAQRPALLPTWSPLARAVAVYLGCAGISVVLMLVLGLASDVGVVGFGTLVAWMCAGLPAVALVGGWLVLSRWGRPAVGAAAPPRYPVLGFLLCFLAVPLAYCGYLLLVRTLR
;
A
#
# COMPACT_ATOMS: atom_id res chain seq x y z
N MET A 1 -23.59 -41.67 29.55
CA MET A 1 -22.68 -42.82 29.56
C MET A 1 -21.30 -42.30 29.17
N GLY A 2 -20.36 -42.20 30.13
CA GLY A 2 -18.94 -41.84 29.95
C GLY A 2 -18.66 -40.33 29.82
N GLU A 3 -18.66 -39.48 30.86
CA GLU A 3 -17.71 -39.35 32.00
C GLU A 3 -16.25 -39.01 31.63
N SER A 4 -15.87 -37.80 32.07
CA SER A 4 -14.67 -37.45 32.85
C SER A 4 -13.28 -37.75 32.30
N GLY A 5 -12.43 -36.72 32.29
CA GLY A 5 -10.98 -36.97 32.36
C GLY A 5 -10.03 -35.82 32.05
N ARG A 6 -10.26 -34.60 32.56
CA ARG A 6 -9.11 -33.72 32.86
C ARG A 6 -8.37 -34.36 34.03
N ALA A 7 -7.18 -34.92 33.79
CA ALA A 7 -6.20 -35.22 34.83
C ALA A 7 -4.79 -35.28 34.21
N LEU A 8 -3.90 -34.41 34.70
CA LEU A 8 -2.46 -34.43 34.43
C LEU A 8 -1.83 -35.77 34.82
N PRO A 9 -0.85 -36.31 34.08
CA PRO A 9 0.15 -37.15 34.69
C PRO A 9 1.27 -36.28 35.27
N VAL A 10 1.20 -36.15 36.60
CA VAL A 10 2.30 -36.38 37.54
C VAL A 10 3.56 -35.53 37.36
N ALA A 11 3.75 -34.64 38.33
CA ALA A 11 5.07 -34.19 38.75
C ALA A 11 5.98 -35.41 38.98
N VAL A 12 6.92 -35.64 38.07
CA VAL A 12 8.08 -36.50 38.35
C VAL A 12 9.07 -35.62 39.10
N SER A 13 8.84 -35.50 40.40
CA SER A 13 9.94 -35.25 41.34
C SER A 13 10.25 -36.60 41.98
N ALA A 14 11.05 -37.39 41.27
CA ALA A 14 11.78 -38.51 41.84
C ALA A 14 13.26 -38.23 41.56
N THR A 15 13.90 -37.73 42.60
CA THR A 15 15.35 -37.65 42.81
C THR A 15 16.00 -39.01 42.56
N ALA A 16 16.21 -39.36 41.29
CA ALA A 16 17.31 -40.20 40.91
C ALA A 16 18.53 -39.29 40.87
N ALA A 17 19.38 -39.45 41.89
CA ALA A 17 20.72 -38.92 41.96
C ALA A 17 21.55 -39.46 40.79
N GLY A 18 21.31 -38.93 39.60
CA GLY A 18 22.21 -39.00 38.47
C GLY A 18 23.08 -37.76 38.58
N VAL A 19 24.33 -37.96 38.99
CA VAL A 19 25.43 -37.00 38.79
C VAL A 19 25.19 -36.29 37.45
N PRO A 20 25.16 -34.93 37.39
CA PRO A 20 25.10 -34.27 36.10
C PRO A 20 26.26 -34.84 35.30
N ALA A 21 25.94 -35.55 34.21
CA ALA A 21 26.96 -36.09 33.30
C ALA A 21 27.98 -34.96 33.09
N PRO A 22 29.31 -35.24 33.18
CA PRO A 22 30.32 -34.21 33.03
C PRO A 22 29.94 -33.40 31.81
N ARG A 23 29.64 -32.10 32.00
CA ARG A 23 29.34 -31.22 30.87
C ARG A 23 30.47 -31.48 29.87
N ALA A 24 30.11 -31.87 28.65
CA ALA A 24 31.07 -32.09 27.58
C ALA A 24 32.10 -30.96 27.64
N GLY A 25 33.35 -31.31 27.96
CA GLY A 25 34.48 -30.44 28.29
C GLY A 25 34.13 -29.01 28.72
N GLU A 26 34.12 -28.75 30.04
CA GLU A 26 34.09 -27.43 30.69
C GLU A 26 34.09 -26.25 29.71
N VAL A 27 32.92 -25.96 29.14
CA VAL A 27 32.78 -24.89 28.17
C VAL A 27 32.94 -23.60 28.94
N ASP A 28 33.96 -22.83 28.58
CA ASP A 28 34.26 -21.57 29.24
C ASP A 28 33.03 -20.63 29.15
N PRO A 29 32.43 -20.24 30.28
CA PRO A 29 31.23 -19.40 30.30
C PRO A 29 31.46 -18.04 29.63
N ALA A 30 32.71 -17.54 29.60
CA ALA A 30 33.03 -16.32 28.87
C ALA A 30 32.89 -16.52 27.37
N THR A 31 33.30 -17.67 26.86
CA THR A 31 33.17 -18.05 25.45
C THR A 31 31.70 -18.20 25.03
N GLU A 32 30.83 -18.82 25.84
CA GLU A 32 29.40 -18.90 25.53
C GLU A 32 28.71 -17.53 25.51
N LEU A 33 29.11 -16.64 26.44
CA LEU A 33 28.53 -15.30 26.55
C LEU A 33 28.99 -14.40 25.39
N GLU A 34 30.22 -14.57 24.90
CA GLU A 34 30.67 -13.94 23.66
C GLU A 34 29.90 -14.43 22.44
N LEU A 35 29.64 -15.73 22.33
CA LEU A 35 28.81 -16.27 21.24
C LEU A 35 27.40 -15.68 21.31
N ALA A 36 26.78 -15.65 22.49
CA ALA A 36 25.46 -15.06 22.68
C ALA A 36 25.43 -13.58 22.28
N ARG A 37 26.47 -12.80 22.62
CA ARG A 37 26.61 -11.40 22.19
C ARG A 37 26.71 -11.28 20.67
N ARG A 38 27.53 -12.11 20.03
CA ARG A 38 27.66 -12.11 18.55
C ARG A 38 26.32 -12.42 17.87
N TRP A 39 25.55 -13.38 18.39
CA TRP A 39 24.22 -13.68 17.87
C TRP A 39 23.23 -12.54 18.08
N ALA A 40 23.30 -11.85 19.23
CA ALA A 40 22.49 -10.67 19.48
C ALA A 40 22.85 -9.51 18.53
N ASP A 41 24.15 -9.25 18.31
CA ASP A 41 24.62 -8.21 17.40
C ASP A 41 24.21 -8.50 15.94
N GLU A 42 24.24 -9.76 15.51
CA GLU A 42 23.80 -10.15 14.18
C GLU A 42 22.27 -10.03 14.03
N ALA A 43 21.51 -10.40 15.06
CA ALA A 43 20.06 -10.20 15.09
C ALA A 43 19.70 -8.71 15.01
N ASP A 44 20.42 -7.84 15.72
CA ASP A 44 20.23 -6.39 15.67
C ASP A 44 20.58 -5.82 14.29
N ARG A 45 21.66 -6.30 13.66
CA ARG A 45 22.00 -5.92 12.28
C ARG A 45 20.88 -6.28 11.31
N HIS A 46 20.36 -7.50 11.39
CA HIS A 46 19.24 -7.94 10.54
C HIS A 46 17.96 -7.15 10.83
N GLY A 47 17.70 -6.84 12.11
CA GLY A 47 16.61 -5.96 12.54
C GLY A 47 16.70 -4.57 11.91
N GLN A 48 17.88 -3.93 11.97
CA GLN A 48 18.12 -2.62 11.35
C GLN A 48 17.94 -2.66 9.82
N GLN A 49 18.40 -3.72 9.16
CA GLN A 49 18.20 -3.90 7.72
C GLN A 49 16.71 -4.04 7.37
N ALA A 50 15.96 -4.81 8.16
CA ALA A 50 14.53 -4.96 7.99
C ALA A 50 13.77 -3.64 8.21
N GLU A 51 14.16 -2.86 9.23
CA GLU A 51 13.60 -1.53 9.51
C GLU A 51 13.82 -0.57 8.33
N LEU A 52 15.03 -0.55 7.76
CA LEU A 52 15.36 0.29 6.60
C LEU A 52 14.57 -0.07 5.35
N LEU A 53 14.28 -1.36 5.14
CA LEU A 53 13.43 -1.82 4.04
C LEU A 53 11.95 -1.49 4.30
N ALA A 54 11.48 -1.63 5.54
CA ALA A 54 10.11 -1.34 5.95
C ALA A 54 9.75 0.16 5.84
N GLN A 55 10.74 1.04 5.97
CA GLN A 55 10.58 2.49 5.78
C GLN A 55 10.44 2.91 4.31
N ARG A 56 10.76 2.04 3.34
CA ARG A 56 10.62 2.37 1.91
C ARG A 56 9.17 2.16 1.44
N PRO A 57 8.55 3.13 0.76
CA PRO A 57 7.21 2.94 0.23
C PRO A 57 7.23 1.97 -0.96
N ALA A 58 6.22 1.10 -1.05
CA ALA A 58 6.12 0.07 -2.10
C ALA A 58 5.91 0.65 -3.51
N LEU A 59 5.16 1.75 -3.63
CA LEU A 59 4.92 2.41 -4.93
C LEU A 59 6.09 3.32 -5.28
N LEU A 60 6.80 3.07 -6.39
CA LEU A 60 7.86 3.93 -6.96
C LEU A 60 8.88 4.43 -5.91
N PRO A 61 9.66 3.52 -5.28
CA PRO A 61 10.46 3.83 -4.08
C PRO A 61 11.48 4.95 -4.28
N THR A 62 12.01 5.12 -5.50
CA THR A 62 13.04 6.11 -5.84
C THR A 62 12.48 7.50 -6.20
N TRP A 63 11.16 7.65 -6.34
CA TRP A 63 10.55 8.90 -6.81
C TRP A 63 10.19 9.83 -5.64
N SER A 64 10.12 11.13 -5.87
CA SER A 64 9.62 12.05 -4.83
C SER A 64 8.14 11.78 -4.52
N PRO A 65 7.66 12.02 -3.28
CA PRO A 65 6.24 11.84 -2.92
C PRO A 65 5.28 12.59 -3.85
N LEU A 66 5.69 13.80 -4.28
CA LEU A 66 4.93 14.62 -5.22
C LEU A 66 4.87 14.01 -6.63
N ALA A 67 6.00 13.52 -7.16
CA ALA A 67 6.02 12.88 -8.48
C ALA A 67 5.14 11.63 -8.53
N ARG A 68 5.12 10.84 -7.44
CA ARG A 68 4.24 9.67 -7.30
C ARG A 68 2.76 10.07 -7.28
N ALA A 69 2.42 11.09 -6.49
CA ALA A 69 1.05 11.59 -6.41
C ALA A 69 0.56 12.08 -7.77
N VAL A 70 1.36 12.87 -8.48
CA VAL A 70 1.05 13.37 -9.82
C VAL A 70 0.84 12.21 -10.80
N ALA A 71 1.73 11.23 -10.82
CA ALA A 71 1.63 10.08 -11.74
C ALA A 71 0.34 9.28 -11.52
N VAL A 72 -0.03 9.00 -10.26
CA VAL A 72 -1.24 8.25 -9.94
C VAL A 72 -2.50 9.05 -10.27
N TYR A 73 -2.56 10.33 -9.88
CA TYR A 73 -3.74 11.16 -10.19
C TYR A 73 -3.90 11.38 -11.70
N LEU A 74 -2.81 11.55 -12.46
CA LEU A 74 -2.87 11.61 -13.92
C LEU A 74 -3.33 10.28 -14.54
N GLY A 75 -2.85 9.15 -14.03
CA GLY A 75 -3.31 7.82 -14.47
C GLY A 75 -4.82 7.63 -14.26
N CYS A 76 -5.32 7.96 -13.06
CA CYS A 76 -6.75 7.92 -12.76
C CYS A 76 -7.56 8.92 -13.61
N ALA A 77 -7.07 10.15 -13.78
CA ALA A 77 -7.70 11.14 -14.63
C ALA A 77 -7.77 10.67 -16.09
N GLY A 78 -6.72 10.02 -16.61
CA GLY A 78 -6.70 9.44 -17.95
C GLY A 78 -7.78 8.37 -18.15
N ILE A 79 -7.99 7.48 -17.17
CA ILE A 79 -9.09 6.51 -17.20
C ILE A 79 -10.45 7.22 -17.27
N SER A 80 -10.66 8.23 -16.41
CA SER A 80 -11.90 9.03 -16.44
C SER A 80 -12.11 9.75 -17.77
N VAL A 81 -11.06 10.25 -18.41
CA VAL A 81 -11.13 10.84 -19.76
C VAL A 81 -11.57 9.80 -20.78
N VAL A 82 -11.00 8.59 -20.77
CA VAL A 82 -11.42 7.52 -21.69
C VAL A 82 -12.89 7.16 -21.48
N LEU A 83 -13.34 7.03 -20.23
CA LEU A 83 -14.75 6.79 -19.91
C LEU A 83 -15.65 7.94 -20.39
N MET A 84 -15.20 9.19 -20.25
CA MET A 84 -15.91 10.37 -20.74
C MET A 84 -16.11 10.30 -22.26
N LEU A 85 -15.08 9.94 -23.02
CA LEU A 85 -15.17 9.79 -24.47
C LEU A 85 -16.21 8.71 -24.85
N VAL A 86 -16.17 7.55 -24.18
CA VAL A 86 -17.18 6.48 -24.39
C VAL A 86 -18.59 6.98 -24.13
N LEU A 87 -18.78 7.75 -23.05
CA LEU A 87 -20.08 8.35 -22.71
C LEU A 87 -20.53 9.38 -23.76
N GLY A 88 -19.58 10.14 -24.33
CA GLY A 88 -19.81 11.07 -25.44
C GLY A 88 -20.31 10.34 -26.69
N LEU A 89 -19.61 9.27 -27.11
CA LEU A 89 -20.06 8.44 -28.23
C LEU A 89 -21.45 7.85 -27.98
N ALA A 90 -21.72 7.37 -26.75
CA ALA A 90 -23.03 6.84 -26.37
C ALA A 90 -24.13 7.91 -26.40
N SER A 91 -23.80 9.16 -26.04
CA SER A 91 -24.72 10.29 -26.15
C SER A 91 -25.00 10.65 -27.61
N ASP A 92 -24.00 10.60 -28.49
CA ASP A 92 -24.14 10.92 -29.92
C ASP A 92 -25.07 9.93 -30.64
N VAL A 93 -25.08 8.65 -30.22
CA VAL A 93 -26.01 7.63 -30.73
C VAL A 93 -27.34 7.56 -29.97
N GLY A 94 -27.59 8.49 -29.05
CA GLY A 94 -28.85 8.61 -28.31
C GLY A 94 -29.06 7.60 -27.17
N VAL A 95 -28.04 6.84 -26.78
CA VAL A 95 -28.09 5.86 -25.68
C VAL A 95 -28.04 6.55 -24.32
N VAL A 96 -27.35 7.69 -24.21
CA VAL A 96 -27.22 8.47 -22.97
C VAL A 96 -27.80 9.87 -23.18
N GLY A 97 -28.62 10.34 -22.24
CA GLY A 97 -29.16 11.69 -22.28
C GLY A 97 -28.09 12.75 -21.97
N PHE A 98 -28.20 13.93 -22.59
CA PHE A 98 -27.25 15.03 -22.40
C PHE A 98 -27.08 15.45 -20.92
N GLY A 99 -28.18 15.45 -20.14
CA GLY A 99 -28.10 15.75 -18.70
C GLY A 99 -27.26 14.73 -17.92
N THR A 100 -27.35 13.45 -18.27
CA THR A 100 -26.52 12.38 -17.69
C THR A 100 -25.06 12.55 -18.09
N LEU A 101 -24.79 12.87 -19.35
CA LEU A 101 -23.44 13.15 -19.84
C LEU A 101 -22.78 14.29 -19.04
N VAL A 102 -23.48 15.42 -18.89
CA VAL A 102 -22.97 16.61 -18.17
C VAL A 102 -22.75 16.31 -16.69
N ALA A 103 -23.68 15.60 -16.03
CA ALA A 103 -23.54 15.24 -14.62
C ALA A 103 -22.31 14.33 -14.38
N TRP A 104 -22.10 13.34 -15.25
CA TRP A 104 -20.94 12.46 -15.15
C TRP A 104 -19.64 13.15 -15.51
N MET A 105 -19.65 14.07 -16.49
CA MET A 105 -18.47 14.84 -16.88
C MET A 105 -18.00 15.80 -15.77
N CYS A 106 -18.93 16.51 -15.14
CA CYS A 106 -18.60 17.57 -14.19
C CYS A 106 -18.37 17.07 -12.76
N ALA A 107 -19.03 15.98 -12.35
CA ALA A 107 -18.98 15.51 -10.97
C ALA A 107 -18.59 14.04 -10.85
N GLY A 108 -19.26 13.15 -11.59
CA GLY A 108 -19.11 11.70 -11.41
C GLY A 108 -17.69 11.20 -11.70
N LEU A 109 -17.20 11.40 -12.93
CA LEU A 109 -15.90 10.89 -13.37
C LEU A 109 -14.72 11.56 -12.65
N PRO A 110 -14.70 12.89 -12.41
CA PRO A 110 -13.66 13.51 -11.59
C PRO A 110 -13.64 12.99 -10.15
N ALA A 111 -14.80 12.80 -9.52
CA ALA A 111 -14.88 12.28 -8.16
C ALA A 111 -14.36 10.84 -8.06
N VAL A 112 -14.75 9.97 -9.01
CA VAL A 112 -14.27 8.57 -9.04
C VAL A 112 -12.75 8.51 -9.25
N ALA A 113 -12.19 9.33 -10.15
CA ALA A 113 -10.73 9.41 -10.34
C ALA A 113 -10.01 9.90 -9.08
N LEU A 114 -10.55 10.91 -8.41
CA LEU A 114 -9.98 11.45 -7.18
C LEU A 114 -9.96 10.40 -6.06
N VAL A 115 -11.09 9.72 -5.83
CA VAL A 115 -11.21 8.68 -4.81
C VAL A 115 -10.32 7.48 -5.16
N GLY A 116 -10.29 7.06 -6.42
CA GLY A 116 -9.42 5.99 -6.89
C GLY A 116 -7.95 6.29 -6.65
N GLY A 117 -7.48 7.47 -7.06
CA GLY A 117 -6.11 7.91 -6.83
C GLY A 117 -5.77 8.01 -5.35
N TRP A 118 -6.70 8.52 -4.53
CA TRP A 118 -6.52 8.62 -3.08
C TRP A 118 -6.41 7.24 -2.41
N LEU A 119 -7.20 6.25 -2.84
CA LEU A 119 -7.13 4.87 -2.33
C LEU A 119 -5.82 4.20 -2.74
N VAL A 120 -5.37 4.41 -3.98
CA VAL A 120 -4.10 3.87 -4.47
C VAL A 120 -2.92 4.43 -3.66
N LEU A 121 -2.90 5.75 -3.44
CA LEU A 121 -1.88 6.37 -2.57
C LEU A 121 -1.96 5.87 -1.13
N SER A 122 -3.18 5.66 -0.60
CA SER A 122 -3.37 5.22 0.78
C SER A 122 -2.89 3.79 1.01
N ARG A 123 -3.07 2.91 0.02
CA ARG A 123 -2.70 1.49 0.13
C ARG A 123 -1.24 1.22 -0.20
N TRP A 124 -0.69 1.88 -1.23
CA TRP A 124 0.66 1.58 -1.74
C TRP A 124 1.68 2.71 -1.54
N GLY A 125 1.25 3.91 -1.19
CA GLY A 125 2.13 5.07 -0.95
C GLY A 125 2.58 5.24 0.51
N ARG A 126 2.02 4.46 1.45
CA ARG A 126 2.35 4.58 2.88
C ARG A 126 3.49 3.62 3.26
N PRO A 127 4.56 4.09 3.93
CA PRO A 127 5.58 3.21 4.50
C PRO A 127 4.96 2.34 5.60
N ALA A 128 5.45 1.10 5.74
CA ALA A 128 4.85 0.11 6.64
C ALA A 128 5.06 0.45 8.12
N VAL A 129 6.21 1.06 8.45
CA VAL A 129 6.61 1.38 9.83
C VAL A 129 7.33 2.74 9.89
N GLY A 130 7.17 3.46 11.01
CA GLY A 130 8.08 4.54 11.43
C GLY A 130 7.93 5.93 10.78
N ALA A 131 7.24 6.08 9.65
CA ALA A 131 7.13 7.38 8.97
C ALA A 131 5.74 8.01 9.11
N ALA A 132 5.73 9.30 9.46
CA ALA A 132 4.53 10.15 9.39
C ALA A 132 3.85 9.99 8.03
N ALA A 133 2.51 9.94 8.00
CA ALA A 133 1.76 9.72 6.78
C ALA A 133 2.23 10.70 5.69
N PRO A 134 2.71 10.23 4.52
CA PRO A 134 3.21 11.13 3.49
C PRO A 134 2.12 12.10 3.03
N PRO A 135 2.48 13.36 2.68
CA PRO A 135 1.52 14.35 2.24
C PRO A 135 0.77 13.85 1.00
N ARG A 136 -0.57 13.84 1.08
CA ARG A 136 -1.46 13.20 0.08
C ARG A 136 -1.93 14.14 -1.03
N TYR A 137 -1.53 15.41 -0.96
CA TYR A 137 -1.84 16.48 -1.91
C TYR A 137 -3.28 16.44 -2.49
N PRO A 138 -4.33 16.43 -1.65
CA PRO A 138 -5.72 16.27 -2.11
C PRO A 138 -6.16 17.41 -3.04
N VAL A 139 -5.68 18.63 -2.81
CA VAL A 139 -5.94 19.79 -3.67
C VAL A 139 -5.34 19.60 -5.06
N LEU A 140 -4.15 19.00 -5.14
CA LEU A 140 -3.49 18.72 -6.42
C LEU A 140 -4.26 17.63 -7.18
N GLY A 141 -4.69 16.57 -6.51
CA GLY A 141 -5.55 15.54 -7.09
C GLY A 141 -6.88 16.11 -7.60
N PHE A 142 -7.50 17.00 -6.82
CA PHE A 142 -8.73 17.70 -7.22
C PHE A 142 -8.50 18.50 -8.50
N LEU A 143 -7.46 19.34 -8.55
CA LEU A 143 -7.11 20.15 -9.72
C LEU A 143 -6.87 19.26 -10.95
N LEU A 144 -6.07 18.20 -10.83
CA LEU A 144 -5.78 17.31 -11.95
C LEU A 144 -7.05 16.63 -12.48
N CYS A 145 -7.86 16.04 -11.59
CA CYS A 145 -9.03 15.26 -12.00
C CYS A 145 -10.14 16.15 -12.56
N PHE A 146 -10.42 17.29 -11.92
CA PHE A 146 -11.49 18.21 -12.33
C PHE A 146 -11.10 19.08 -13.53
N LEU A 147 -9.81 19.31 -13.79
CA LEU A 147 -9.38 20.09 -14.95
C LEU A 147 -9.17 19.20 -16.19
N ALA A 148 -8.63 17.99 -16.01
CA ALA A 148 -8.32 17.10 -17.14
C ALA A 148 -9.57 16.66 -17.92
N VAL A 149 -10.67 16.31 -17.23
CA VAL A 149 -11.91 15.83 -17.86
C VAL A 149 -12.55 16.88 -18.77
N PRO A 150 -12.85 18.12 -18.32
CA PRO A 150 -13.40 19.14 -19.19
C PRO A 150 -12.41 19.61 -20.27
N LEU A 151 -11.11 19.71 -19.97
CA LEU A 151 -10.10 20.06 -21.00
C LEU A 151 -10.04 19.00 -22.10
N ALA A 152 -10.09 17.71 -21.75
CA ALA A 152 -10.08 16.63 -22.72
C ALA A 152 -11.34 16.65 -23.60
N TYR A 153 -12.51 16.95 -23.02
CA TYR A 153 -13.73 17.11 -23.80
C TYR A 153 -13.66 18.31 -24.75
N CYS A 154 -13.18 19.46 -24.29
CA CYS A 154 -12.92 20.62 -25.16
C CYS A 154 -11.93 20.27 -26.28
N GLY A 155 -10.85 19.55 -25.97
CA GLY A 155 -9.88 19.07 -26.95
C GLY A 155 -10.51 18.14 -27.98
N TYR A 156 -11.37 17.21 -27.55
CA TYR A 156 -12.14 16.33 -28.44
C TYR A 156 -13.05 17.14 -29.39
N LEU A 157 -13.80 18.11 -28.86
CA LEU A 157 -14.67 18.95 -29.70
C LEU A 157 -13.87 19.76 -30.73
N LEU A 158 -12.73 20.33 -30.31
CA LEU A 158 -11.84 21.05 -31.23
C LEU A 158 -11.29 20.14 -32.32
N LEU A 159 -10.84 18.94 -31.95
CA LEU A 159 -10.32 17.94 -32.90
C LEU A 159 -11.40 17.52 -33.91
N VAL A 160 -12.61 17.22 -33.45
CA VAL A 160 -13.73 16.88 -34.35
C VAL A 160 -14.07 18.05 -35.25
N ARG A 161 -14.00 19.28 -34.75
CA ARG A 161 -14.29 20.49 -35.53
C ARG A 161 -13.21 20.83 -36.55
N THR A 162 -11.94 20.51 -36.30
CA THR A 162 -10.86 20.74 -37.27
C THR A 162 -10.76 19.64 -38.32
N LEU A 163 -11.27 18.45 -38.03
CA LEU A 163 -11.27 17.29 -38.94
C LEU A 163 -12.55 17.16 -39.79
N ARG A 164 -13.61 17.93 -39.46
CA ARG A 164 -14.85 18.03 -40.25
C ARG A 164 -14.79 19.22 -41.19
#